data_AF-A0A2K9BKS5-F1
#
_entry.id   AF-A0A2K9BKS5-F1
#
_cell.length_a   1.000
_cell.length_b   1.000
_cell.length_c   1.000
_cell.angle_alpha   90.00
_cell.angle_beta   90.00
_cell.angle_gamma   90.00
#
_symmetry.space_group_name_H-M   'P 1'
#
loop_
_entity.id
_entity.type
_entity.pdbx_description
1 polymer ?
#
loop_
_entity_poly.entity_id
_entity_poly.type
_entity_poly.pdbx_seq_one_letter_code
_entity_poly.pdbx_strand_id
1 'polypeptide(L)'
;MSGIPDDASLEDQLKWRRFADRVDRLFKPSGRKRAELAKALAAYAAAAREARRLAYELWSSETEWFEGCKRQAADEQAIDLEYDPEPDPDPKLALFWELLEEFAGCEDTLLESAETADTIIRLIAGGNAGSDGRGTVDGRP
;
A
#
# COMPACT_ATOMS: atom_id res chain seq x y z
N MET A 1 2.36 -33.50 -43.42
CA MET A 1 1.46 -34.43 -42.70
C MET A 1 0.73 -33.62 -41.64
N SER A 2 -0.51 -33.20 -41.91
CA SER A 2 -1.38 -32.56 -40.91
C SER A 2 -2.42 -33.59 -40.49
N GLY A 3 -2.09 -34.39 -39.47
CA GLY A 3 -3.03 -35.34 -38.89
C GLY A 3 -4.18 -34.57 -38.24
N ILE A 4 -5.40 -34.82 -38.71
CA ILE A 4 -6.62 -34.47 -37.98
C ILE A 4 -6.47 -35.11 -36.59
N PRO A 5 -6.67 -34.37 -35.48
CA PRO A 5 -6.54 -34.95 -34.15
C PRO A 5 -7.47 -36.17 -34.04
N ASP A 6 -6.94 -37.32 -33.61
CA ASP A 6 -7.75 -38.52 -33.34
C ASP A 6 -8.97 -38.12 -32.49
N ASP A 7 -10.15 -38.63 -32.84
CA ASP A 7 -11.44 -38.28 -32.21
C ASP A 7 -11.41 -38.45 -30.67
N ALA A 8 -10.59 -39.39 -30.17
CA ALA A 8 -10.32 -39.57 -28.74
C ALA A 8 -9.68 -38.34 -28.08
N SER A 9 -8.81 -37.61 -28.81
CA SER A 9 -8.17 -36.38 -28.33
C SER A 9 -9.13 -35.19 -28.31
N LEU A 10 -10.11 -35.14 -29.21
CA LEU A 10 -11.13 -34.09 -29.24
C LEU A 10 -12.09 -34.24 -28.06
N GLU A 11 -12.52 -35.48 -27.77
CA GLU A 11 -13.40 -35.77 -26.64
C GLU A 11 -12.74 -35.44 -25.29
N ASP A 12 -11.45 -35.74 -25.14
CA ASP A 12 -10.70 -35.42 -23.94
C ASP A 12 -10.45 -33.91 -23.78
N GLN A 13 -10.18 -33.18 -24.87
CA GLN A 13 -10.15 -31.72 -24.84
C GLN A 13 -11.50 -31.11 -24.43
N LEU A 14 -12.62 -31.68 -24.90
CA LEU A 14 -13.96 -31.24 -24.50
C LEU A 14 -14.26 -31.54 -23.02
N LYS A 15 -13.80 -32.69 -22.49
CA LYS A 15 -13.91 -33.00 -21.06
C LYS A 15 -13.13 -32.01 -20.21
N TRP A 16 -11.89 -31.70 -20.59
CA TRP A 16 -11.08 -30.69 -19.91
C TRP A 16 -11.71 -29.30 -19.96
N ARG A 17 -12.28 -28.91 -21.10
CA ARG A 17 -12.96 -27.62 -21.24
C ARG A 17 -14.21 -27.53 -20.36
N ARG A 18 -15.03 -28.58 -20.30
CA ARG A 18 -16.19 -28.65 -19.39
C ARG A 18 -15.76 -28.62 -17.92
N PHE A 19 -14.65 -29.28 -17.58
CA PHE A 19 -14.08 -29.24 -16.24
C PHE A 19 -13.61 -27.84 -15.89
N ALA A 20 -12.85 -27.18 -16.78
CA ALA A 20 -12.42 -25.80 -16.62
C ALA A 20 -13.61 -24.84 -16.46
N ASP A 21 -14.63 -24.94 -17.31
CA ASP A 21 -15.86 -24.13 -17.22
C ASP A 21 -16.60 -24.37 -15.89
N ARG A 22 -16.57 -25.61 -15.37
CA ARG A 22 -17.19 -25.96 -14.09
C ARG A 22 -16.38 -25.41 -12.92
N VAL A 23 -15.05 -25.49 -12.97
CA VAL A 23 -14.14 -24.87 -12.00
C VAL A 23 -14.34 -23.36 -12.00
N ASP A 24 -14.39 -22.70 -13.17
CA ASP A 24 -14.64 -21.27 -13.30
C ASP A 24 -15.99 -20.85 -12.72
N ARG A 25 -17.04 -21.67 -12.90
CA ARG A 25 -18.36 -21.41 -12.29
C ARG A 25 -18.36 -21.60 -10.78
N LEU A 26 -17.62 -22.57 -10.25
CA LEU A 26 -17.57 -22.90 -8.82
C LEU A 26 -16.62 -22.00 -8.03
N PHE A 27 -15.51 -21.59 -8.65
CA PHE A 27 -14.44 -20.79 -8.04
C PHE A 27 -14.47 -19.33 -8.45
N LYS A 28 -15.49 -18.87 -9.17
CA LYS A 28 -15.64 -17.46 -9.55
C LYS A 28 -15.42 -16.61 -8.29
N PRO A 29 -14.32 -15.84 -8.21
CA PRO A 29 -14.01 -15.08 -7.01
C PRO A 29 -15.20 -14.20 -6.72
N SER A 30 -15.75 -14.29 -5.51
CA SER A 30 -16.98 -13.55 -5.17
C SER A 30 -16.75 -12.07 -5.46
N GLY A 31 -17.34 -11.56 -6.54
CA GLY A 31 -17.20 -10.15 -6.95
C GLY A 31 -17.66 -9.21 -5.84
N ARG A 32 -18.65 -9.66 -5.06
CA ARG A 32 -19.09 -9.00 -3.83
C ARG A 32 -17.97 -8.90 -2.79
N LYS A 33 -17.30 -10.00 -2.43
CA LYS A 33 -16.19 -9.97 -1.45
C LYS A 33 -15.01 -9.13 -1.94
N ARG A 34 -14.71 -9.17 -3.24
CA ARG A 34 -13.69 -8.31 -3.87
C ARG A 34 -14.04 -6.83 -3.78
N ALA A 35 -15.29 -6.48 -4.06
CA ALA A 35 -15.79 -5.11 -3.94
C ALA A 35 -15.82 -4.63 -2.48
N GLU A 36 -16.23 -5.48 -1.54
CA GLU A 36 -16.21 -5.19 -0.10
C GLU A 36 -14.78 -4.96 0.41
N LEU A 37 -13.81 -5.79 0.00
CA LEU A 37 -12.39 -5.61 0.33
C LEU A 37 -11.82 -4.33 -0.30
N ALA A 38 -12.10 -4.06 -1.58
CA ALA A 38 -11.65 -2.84 -2.25
C ALA A 38 -12.18 -1.57 -1.55
N LYS A 39 -13.44 -1.59 -1.10
CA LYS A 39 -14.03 -0.50 -0.32
C LYS A 39 -13.32 -0.29 1.01
N ALA A 40 -13.03 -1.38 1.74
CA ALA A 40 -12.32 -1.30 3.01
C ALA A 40 -10.89 -0.75 2.84
N LEU A 41 -10.17 -1.21 1.82
CA LEU A 41 -8.82 -0.73 1.49
C LEU A 41 -8.81 0.75 1.08
N ALA A 42 -9.84 1.21 0.34
CA ALA A 42 -9.95 2.62 -0.04
C ALA A 42 -10.18 3.52 1.19
N ALA A 43 -11.04 3.09 2.11
CA ALA A 43 -11.25 3.81 3.37
C ALA A 43 -9.97 3.83 4.22
N TYR A 44 -9.25 2.71 4.28
CA TYR A 44 -7.96 2.62 4.96
C TYR A 44 -6.92 3.58 4.37
N ALA A 45 -6.75 3.58 3.04
CA ALA A 45 -5.77 4.43 2.37
C ALA A 45 -6.09 5.93 2.55
N ALA A 46 -7.37 6.30 2.62
CA ALA A 46 -7.78 7.66 2.96
C ALA A 46 -7.43 8.01 4.41
N ALA A 47 -7.72 7.13 5.37
CA ALA A 47 -7.41 7.34 6.78
C ALA A 47 -5.89 7.44 7.03
N ALA A 48 -5.08 6.60 6.39
CA ALA A 48 -3.62 6.63 6.50
C ALA A 48 -3.04 7.96 5.97
N ARG A 49 -3.55 8.48 4.86
CA ARG A 49 -3.14 9.80 4.33
C ARG A 49 -3.54 10.95 5.24
N GLU A 50 -4.71 10.87 5.87
CA GLU A 50 -5.15 11.89 6.81
C GLU A 50 -4.32 11.85 8.10
N ALA A 51 -4.03 10.66 8.61
CA ALA A 51 -3.11 10.49 9.75
C ALA A 51 -1.72 11.04 9.43
N ARG A 52 -1.22 10.80 8.20
CA ARG A 52 0.04 11.36 7.72
C ARG A 52 0.04 12.89 7.77
N ARG A 53 -1.01 13.52 7.21
CA ARG A 53 -1.17 14.97 7.22
C ARG A 53 -1.16 15.52 8.65
N LEU A 54 -1.92 14.91 9.55
CA LEU A 54 -2.01 15.31 10.95
C LEU A 54 -0.68 15.12 11.70
N ALA A 55 0.04 14.03 11.43
CA ALA A 55 1.36 13.78 12.02
C ALA A 55 2.38 14.84 11.59
N TYR A 56 2.39 15.19 10.30
CA TYR A 56 3.24 16.28 9.79
C TYR A 56 2.89 17.63 10.43
N GLU A 57 1.60 17.97 10.52
CA GLU A 57 1.15 19.23 11.14
C GLU A 57 1.55 19.31 12.62
N LEU A 58 1.38 18.20 13.35
CA LEU A 58 1.78 18.11 14.75
C LEU A 58 3.30 18.24 14.90
N TRP A 59 4.07 17.46 14.12
CA TRP A 59 5.53 17.51 14.13
C TRP A 59 6.04 18.92 13.85
N SER A 60 5.56 19.57 12.79
CA SER A 60 5.98 20.92 12.41
C SER A 60 5.66 21.94 13.50
N SER A 61 4.49 21.85 14.13
CA SER A 61 4.10 22.76 15.22
C SER A 61 4.94 22.54 16.48
N GLU A 62 5.21 21.28 16.82
CA GLU A 62 5.97 20.94 18.03
C GLU A 62 7.47 21.23 17.85
N THR A 63 8.05 20.98 16.67
CA THR A 63 9.45 21.36 16.39
C THR A 63 9.64 22.87 16.35
N GLU A 64 8.72 23.64 15.78
CA GLU A 64 8.80 25.10 15.80
C GLU A 64 8.76 25.65 17.24
N TRP A 65 7.87 25.10 18.08
CA TRP A 65 7.79 25.45 19.49
C TRP A 65 9.06 25.06 20.26
N PHE A 66 9.56 23.83 20.05
CA PHE A 66 10.77 23.33 20.68
C PHE A 66 11.99 24.18 20.33
N GLU A 67 12.18 24.51 19.05
CA GLU A 67 13.25 25.40 18.59
C GLU A 67 13.14 26.80 19.20
N GLY A 68 11.93 27.31 19.40
CA GLY A 68 11.68 28.56 20.14
C GLY A 68 12.15 28.47 21.59
N CYS A 69 11.77 27.40 22.31
CA CYS A 69 12.20 27.16 23.68
C CYS A 69 13.73 26.97 23.80
N LYS A 70 14.34 26.26 22.84
CA LYS A 70 15.79 26.04 22.77
C LYS A 70 16.55 27.36 22.65
N ARG A 71 16.12 28.26 21.75
CA ARG A 71 16.73 29.60 21.59
C ARG A 71 16.58 30.44 22.85
N GLN A 72 15.38 30.46 23.45
CA GLN A 72 15.16 31.19 24.70
C GLN A 72 16.06 30.69 25.83
N ALA A 73 16.14 29.37 26.02
CA ALA A 73 17.00 28.77 27.04
C ALA A 73 18.48 29.08 26.79
N ALA A 74 18.92 29.08 25.52
CA ALA A 74 20.29 29.43 25.16
C ALA A 74 20.60 30.89 25.45
N ASP A 75 19.70 31.81 25.11
CA ASP A 75 19.84 33.24 25.44
C ASP A 75 19.89 33.48 26.96
N GLU A 76 19.04 32.79 27.72
CA GLU A 76 18.97 32.92 29.19
C GLU A 76 20.21 32.35 29.90
N GLN A 77 20.79 31.28 29.36
CA GLN A 77 21.90 30.55 29.99
C GLN A 77 23.25 30.77 29.30
N ALA A 78 23.31 31.66 28.30
CA ALA A 78 24.49 31.88 27.46
C ALA A 78 25.08 30.58 26.89
N ILE A 79 24.21 29.65 26.48
CA ILE A 79 24.60 28.37 25.88
C ILE A 79 24.93 28.60 24.41
N ASP A 80 26.07 28.10 23.97
CA ASP A 80 26.42 28.04 22.55
C ASP A 80 25.65 26.90 21.88
N LEU A 81 24.77 27.25 20.93
CA LEU A 81 23.93 26.32 20.20
C LEU A 81 24.67 25.59 19.06
N GLU A 82 25.88 26.02 18.69
CA GLU A 82 26.71 25.34 17.69
C GLU A 82 27.42 24.10 18.26
N TYR A 83 27.42 23.95 19.59
CA TYR A 83 27.98 22.78 20.26
C TYR A 83 26.93 21.68 20.41
N ASP A 84 27.15 20.57 19.69
CA ASP A 84 26.32 19.37 19.79
C ASP A 84 27.05 18.29 20.62
N PRO A 85 26.68 18.10 21.91
CA PRO A 85 27.23 17.05 22.73
C PRO A 85 26.59 15.70 22.39
N GLU A 86 26.82 15.19 21.19
CA GLU A 86 26.45 13.81 20.87
C GLU A 86 27.57 12.82 21.27
N PRO A 87 27.22 11.68 21.88
CA PRO A 87 25.89 11.28 22.36
C PRO A 87 25.54 11.92 23.72
N ASP A 88 24.25 12.19 23.94
CA ASP A 88 23.75 12.71 25.22
C ASP A 88 24.01 11.69 26.34
N PRO A 89 24.72 12.05 27.42
CA PRO A 89 25.03 11.13 28.51
C PRO A 89 23.80 10.74 29.36
N ASP A 90 22.66 11.44 29.24
CA ASP A 90 21.43 11.08 29.95
C ASP A 90 20.61 10.04 29.15
N PRO A 91 20.41 8.82 29.69
CA PRO A 91 19.67 7.76 28.99
C PRO A 91 18.18 8.08 28.77
N LYS A 92 17.58 8.99 29.56
CA LYS A 92 16.19 9.42 29.33
C LYS A 92 16.08 10.38 28.16
N LEU A 93 17.07 11.27 28.00
CA LEU A 93 17.12 12.18 26.86
C LEU A 93 17.43 11.42 25.58
N ALA A 94 18.35 10.44 25.63
CA ALA A 94 18.59 9.53 24.51
C ALA A 94 17.31 8.81 24.04
N LEU A 95 16.55 8.21 24.96
CA LEU A 95 15.28 7.55 24.62
C LEU A 95 14.25 8.54 24.06
N PHE A 96 14.20 9.76 24.58
CA PHE A 96 13.31 10.79 24.06
C PHE A 96 13.64 11.16 22.61
N TRP A 97 14.93 11.31 22.28
CA TRP A 97 15.38 11.56 20.91
C TRP A 97 15.05 10.41 19.96
N GLU A 98 15.28 9.16 20.38
CA GLU A 98 14.89 7.98 19.59
C GLU A 98 13.39 7.95 19.27
N LEU A 99 12.53 8.25 20.26
CA LEU A 99 11.08 8.30 20.07
C LEU A 99 10.64 9.45 19.15
N LEU A 100 11.34 10.58 19.20
CA LEU A 100 11.10 11.71 18.30
C LEU A 100 11.50 11.37 16.85
N GLU A 101 12.62 10.67 16.66
CA GLU A 101 13.03 10.18 15.33
C GLU A 101 12.02 9.19 14.76
N GLU A 102 11.53 8.26 15.59
CA GLU A 102 10.47 7.31 15.19
C GLU A 102 9.18 8.06 14.79
N PHE A 103 8.81 9.09 15.55
CA PHE A 103 7.66 9.92 15.21
C PHE A 103 7.89 10.74 13.93
N ALA A 104 9.08 11.31 13.72
CA ALA A 104 9.43 12.01 12.49
C ALA A 104 9.35 11.09 11.26
N GLY A 105 9.72 9.82 11.41
CA GLY A 105 9.64 8.79 10.36
C GLY A 105 8.24 8.19 10.13
N CYS A 106 7.25 8.51 10.97
CA CYS A 106 5.91 7.89 10.86
C CYS A 106 5.17 8.32 9.59
N GLU A 107 5.50 9.49 9.04
CA GLU A 107 4.91 10.04 7.83
C GLU A 107 5.11 9.10 6.61
N ASP A 108 6.34 8.65 6.42
CA ASP A 108 6.72 7.77 5.32
C ASP A 108 6.04 6.40 5.45
N THR A 109 5.99 5.87 6.66
CA THR A 109 5.31 4.60 6.96
C THR A 109 3.82 4.67 6.60
N LEU A 110 3.15 5.77 6.95
CA LEU A 110 1.74 5.99 6.64
C LEU A 110 1.49 6.15 5.13
N LEU A 111 2.41 6.79 4.41
CA LEU A 111 2.36 6.90 2.95
C LEU A 111 2.50 5.55 2.27
N GLU A 112 3.56 4.80 2.58
CA GLU A 112 3.81 3.45 2.02
C GLU A 112 2.63 2.52 2.25
N SER A 113 2.00 2.61 3.42
CA SER A 113 0.83 1.82 3.75
C SER A 113 -0.39 2.16 2.90
N ALA A 114 -0.63 3.44 2.63
CA ALA A 114 -1.71 3.88 1.75
C ALA A 114 -1.46 3.44 0.28
N GLU A 115 -0.23 3.52 -0.20
CA GLU A 115 0.15 3.09 -1.55
C GLU A 115 0.06 1.56 -1.73
N THR A 116 0.39 0.81 -0.68
CA THR A 116 0.21 -0.65 -0.65
C THR A 116 -1.26 -1.02 -0.78
N ALA A 117 -2.15 -0.32 -0.06
CA ALA A 117 -3.59 -0.54 -0.17
C ALA A 117 -4.11 -0.25 -1.59
N ASP A 118 -3.66 0.84 -2.22
CA ASP A 118 -4.02 1.16 -3.62
C ASP A 118 -3.53 0.11 -4.61
N THR A 119 -2.32 -0.43 -4.40
CA THR A 119 -1.77 -1.50 -5.22
C THR A 119 -2.64 -2.76 -5.14
N ILE A 120 -3.06 -3.14 -3.94
CA ILE A 120 -3.96 -4.28 -3.74
C ILE A 120 -5.32 -4.04 -4.41
N ILE A 121 -5.87 -2.83 -4.33
CA ILE A 121 -7.12 -2.46 -5.02
C ILE A 121 -6.98 -2.67 -6.54
N ARG A 122 -5.87 -2.20 -7.14
CA ARG A 122 -5.61 -2.37 -8.58
C ARG A 122 -5.50 -3.85 -8.97
N LEU A 123 -4.85 -4.67 -8.17
CA LEU A 123 -4.73 -6.11 -8.41
C LEU A 123 -6.09 -6.82 -8.36
N ILE A 124 -6.93 -6.48 -7.39
CA ILE A 124 -8.26 -7.08 -7.22
C ILE A 124 -9.21 -6.67 -8.36
N ALA A 125 -9.11 -5.42 -8.83
CA ALA A 125 -9.89 -4.88 -9.95
C ALA A 125 -9.39 -5.39 -11.32
N GLY A 126 -8.07 -5.51 -11.50
CA GLY A 126 -7.41 -5.95 -12.74
C GLY A 126 -7.39 -7.46 -12.96
N GLY A 127 -7.60 -8.27 -11.90
CA GLY A 127 -7.75 -9.73 -11.98
C GLY A 127 -9.00 -10.23 -12.73
N ASN A 128 -9.67 -9.36 -13.50
CA ASN A 128 -10.80 -9.65 -14.38
C ASN A 128 -10.47 -9.36 -15.87
N ALA A 129 -9.28 -8.84 -16.18
CA ALA A 129 -8.88 -8.46 -17.56
C ALA A 129 -8.19 -9.59 -18.35
N GLY A 130 -8.27 -10.85 -17.89
CA GLY A 130 -7.49 -11.96 -18.43
C GLY A 130 -8.24 -13.20 -18.91
N SER A 131 -9.59 -13.23 -18.92
CA SER A 131 -10.32 -14.44 -19.35
C SER A 131 -11.44 -14.25 -20.38
N ASP A 132 -11.76 -13.03 -20.82
CA ASP A 132 -12.70 -12.82 -21.93
C ASP A 132 -11.97 -12.90 -23.28
N GLY A 133 -11.50 -14.11 -23.60
CA GLY A 133 -11.01 -14.51 -24.92
C GLY A 133 -12.12 -14.55 -25.98
N ARG A 134 -12.91 -13.48 -26.13
CA ARG A 134 -13.69 -13.23 -27.34
C ARG A 134 -12.85 -12.36 -28.26
N GLY A 135 -11.99 -13.02 -29.03
CA GLY A 135 -11.52 -12.46 -30.29
C GLY A 135 -12.74 -12.15 -31.16
N THR A 136 -13.04 -10.87 -31.33
CA THR A 136 -13.90 -10.40 -32.41
C THR A 136 -13.13 -10.62 -33.71
N VAL A 137 -13.44 -11.76 -34.34
CA VAL A 137 -13.17 -11.99 -35.76
C VAL A 137 -14.07 -11.03 -36.52
N ASP A 138 -13.52 -9.91 -36.99
CA ASP A 138 -14.09 -9.20 -38.13
C ASP A 138 -13.24 -9.50 -39.36
N GLY A 139 -13.62 -10.59 -40.04
CA GLY A 139 -13.41 -10.74 -41.47
C GLY A 139 -14.63 -10.17 -42.17
N ARG A 140 -14.48 -9.20 -43.06
CA ARG A 140 -14.33 -9.33 -44.53
C ARG A 140 -15.38 -8.43 -45.21
N PRO A 141 -15.30 -8.14 -46.53
CA PRO A 141 -14.43 -8.68 -47.58
C PRO A 141 -13.18 -7.86 -47.87
#